data_AF-A0A7S0P9K7-F1
#
_entry.id   AF-A0A7S0P9K7-F1
#
_cell.length_a   1.000
_cell.length_b   1.000
_cell.length_c   1.000
_cell.angle_alpha   90.00
_cell.angle_beta   90.00
_cell.angle_gamma   90.00
#
_symmetry.space_group_name_H-M   'P 1'
#
loop_
_entity.id
_entity.type
_entity.pdbx_description
1 polymer ?
#
loop_
_entity_poly.entity_id
_entity_poly.type
_entity_poly.pdbx_seq_one_letter_code
_entity_poly.pdbx_strand_id
1 'polypeptide(L)'
;VVACDAPAGQGVGLRVAVEVGGQLSPLAADAGSTTLSFTPPTVTEVSGQGAVQGSTAGDEDLVLVGTNFPPVGDLPDPVVRFGPSPSGDVYVAQGCRVTVSGARIECTTAEGVGAELGVWLAVDGVDPLAAWGGAPAALPAASFPKAVSYHPPVVTGYEGPGASEASTVGGADWYVDVTGRNFGPVGHGAVDSVTYAKPAIAAGTEPGVIFEAACTVRDAHTR
;
A
#
# COMPACT_ATOMS: atom_id res chain seq x y z
N VAL A 1 26.82 -5.38 38.72
CA VAL A 1 25.61 -5.56 37.89
C VAL A 1 24.89 -4.22 37.84
N VAL A 2 24.50 -3.76 36.65
CA VAL A 2 23.65 -2.58 36.47
C VAL A 2 22.27 -3.08 36.04
N ALA A 3 21.22 -2.67 36.74
CA ALA A 3 19.85 -3.01 36.41
C ALA A 3 19.13 -1.76 35.92
N CYS A 4 18.45 -1.87 34.78
CA CYS A 4 17.72 -0.79 34.14
C CYS A 4 16.37 -1.31 33.65
N ASP A 5 15.35 -0.47 33.68
CA ASP A 5 14.12 -0.71 32.94
C ASP A 5 14.32 -0.37 31.47
N ALA A 6 13.74 -1.15 30.56
CA ALA A 6 13.77 -0.85 29.15
C ALA A 6 12.90 0.39 28.86
N PRO A 7 13.41 1.40 28.14
CA PRO A 7 12.59 2.53 27.73
C PRO A 7 11.57 2.09 26.65
N ALA A 8 10.56 2.93 26.42
CA ALA A 8 9.75 2.80 25.22
C ALA A 8 10.64 2.98 23.98
N GLY A 9 10.41 2.18 22.94
CA GLY A 9 11.22 2.20 21.74
C GLY A 9 10.75 1.20 20.69
N GLN A 10 11.51 1.15 19.59
CA GLN A 10 11.27 0.29 18.45
C GLN A 10 12.60 -0.20 17.86
N GLY A 11 12.54 -1.17 16.95
CA GLY A 11 13.71 -1.65 16.21
C GLY A 11 14.29 -2.96 16.71
N VAL A 12 15.22 -3.49 15.91
CA VAL A 12 15.91 -4.76 16.11
C VAL A 12 17.41 -4.54 16.00
N GLY A 13 18.23 -5.42 16.59
CA GLY A 13 19.68 -5.28 16.46
C GLY A 13 20.29 -4.16 17.33
N LEU A 14 19.55 -3.66 18.32
CA LEU A 14 19.99 -2.59 19.22
C LEU A 14 21.15 -3.06 20.11
N ARG A 15 22.06 -2.13 20.42
CA ARG A 15 23.25 -2.37 21.23
C ARG A 15 23.29 -1.43 22.42
N VAL A 16 23.87 -1.91 23.51
CA VAL A 16 23.99 -1.14 24.76
C VAL A 16 25.36 -0.48 24.83
N ALA A 17 25.40 0.78 25.24
CA ALA A 17 26.58 1.43 25.79
C ALA A 17 26.24 1.94 27.20
N VAL A 18 27.26 2.09 28.04
CA VAL A 18 27.12 2.65 29.39
C VAL A 18 28.10 3.81 29.55
N GLU A 19 27.66 4.90 30.16
CA GLU A 19 28.52 6.02 30.55
C GLU A 19 28.69 6.05 32.06
N VAL A 20 29.93 6.10 32.54
CA VAL A 20 30.23 6.20 33.97
C VAL A 20 31.26 7.31 34.20
N GLY A 21 30.86 8.34 34.95
CA GLY A 21 31.76 9.46 35.28
C GLY A 21 32.30 10.21 34.06
N GLY A 22 31.47 10.42 33.03
CA GLY A 22 31.87 11.10 31.78
C GLY A 22 32.62 10.22 30.77
N GLN A 23 32.73 8.91 31.04
CA GLN A 23 33.42 7.97 30.17
C GLN A 23 32.41 7.00 29.55
N LEU A 24 32.14 7.18 28.26
CA LEU A 24 31.25 6.33 27.47
C LEU A 24 31.97 5.05 27.05
N SER A 25 31.35 3.89 27.26
CA SER A 25 31.82 2.62 26.72
C SER A 25 31.59 2.54 25.20
N PRO A 26 32.36 1.72 24.46
CA PRO A 26 31.92 1.26 23.15
C PRO A 26 30.54 0.59 23.24
N LEU A 27 29.80 0.59 22.13
CA LEU A 27 28.63 -0.27 22.00
C LEU A 27 29.06 -1.73 22.21
N ALA A 28 28.24 -2.49 22.94
CA ALA A 28 28.47 -3.91 23.16
C ALA A 28 28.73 -4.60 21.80
N ALA A 29 29.88 -5.27 21.69
CA ALA A 29 30.18 -6.13 20.55
C ALA A 29 29.14 -7.25 20.48
N ASP A 30 28.97 -7.86 19.31
CA ASP A 30 28.12 -9.05 19.15
C ASP A 30 28.74 -10.23 19.91
N ALA A 31 28.62 -10.23 21.22
CA ALA A 31 29.05 -11.29 22.11
C ALA A 31 28.08 -12.47 21.94
N GLY A 32 28.11 -13.12 20.77
CA GLY A 32 27.42 -14.38 20.51
C GLY A 32 25.89 -14.31 20.38
N SER A 33 25.33 -13.33 19.65
CA SER A 33 23.90 -13.30 19.24
C SER A 33 22.87 -12.72 20.24
N THR A 34 23.25 -11.81 21.14
CA THR A 34 22.27 -11.11 21.98
C THR A 34 22.23 -9.62 21.67
N THR A 35 21.63 -9.27 20.54
CA THR A 35 21.17 -7.89 20.29
C THR A 35 19.83 -7.66 21.00
N LEU A 36 19.57 -6.41 21.40
CA LEU A 36 18.28 -6.03 21.95
C LEU A 36 17.30 -5.77 20.79
N SER A 37 16.05 -6.21 20.96
CA SER A 37 15.00 -6.02 19.96
C SER A 37 13.66 -5.81 20.65
N PHE A 38 12.87 -4.86 20.16
CA PHE A 38 11.48 -4.71 20.55
C PHE A 38 10.60 -5.69 19.77
N THR A 39 9.44 -6.02 20.31
CA THR A 39 8.46 -6.86 19.60
C THR A 39 7.94 -6.13 18.36
N PRO A 40 7.83 -6.78 17.19
CA PRO A 40 7.32 -6.13 15.98
C PRO A 40 5.87 -5.66 16.12
N PRO A 41 5.49 -4.57 15.43
CA PRO A 41 4.11 -4.11 15.38
C PRO A 41 3.23 -5.10 14.62
N THR A 42 1.98 -5.29 15.05
CA THR A 42 1.00 -6.08 14.29
C THR A 42 -0.23 -5.24 14.00
N VAL A 43 -0.76 -5.32 12.78
CA VAL A 43 -2.01 -4.66 12.38
C VAL A 43 -3.13 -5.68 12.48
N THR A 44 -4.18 -5.36 13.23
CA THR A 44 -5.34 -6.25 13.43
C THR A 44 -6.58 -5.74 12.70
N GLU A 45 -6.67 -4.44 12.46
CA GLU A 45 -7.79 -3.82 11.77
C GLU A 45 -7.31 -2.62 10.96
N VAL A 46 -7.95 -2.42 9.81
CA VAL A 46 -7.82 -1.22 8.98
C VAL A 46 -9.22 -0.70 8.72
N SER A 47 -9.44 0.58 9.01
CA SER A 47 -10.73 1.25 8.88
C SER A 47 -10.55 2.69 8.40
N GLY A 48 -11.64 3.47 8.35
CA GLY A 48 -11.67 4.80 7.76
C GLY A 48 -12.35 4.81 6.39
N GLN A 49 -12.55 6.01 5.83
CA GLN A 49 -13.22 6.19 4.55
C GLN A 49 -12.45 5.51 3.40
N GLY A 50 -11.11 5.61 3.43
CA GLY A 50 -10.26 5.06 2.38
C GLY A 50 -10.05 3.55 2.44
N ALA A 51 -10.53 2.87 3.50
CA ALA A 51 -10.35 1.42 3.64
C ALA A 51 -11.25 0.64 2.65
N VAL A 52 -12.53 0.99 2.56
CA VAL A 52 -13.48 0.22 1.74
C VAL A 52 -14.13 1.12 0.71
N GLN A 53 -13.92 0.79 -0.56
CA GLN A 53 -14.39 1.58 -1.71
C GLN A 53 -13.91 3.02 -1.66
N GLY A 54 -12.62 3.21 -1.38
CA GLY A 54 -12.02 4.53 -1.32
C GLY A 54 -11.95 5.23 -2.68
N SER A 55 -11.87 6.54 -2.65
CA SER A 55 -11.61 7.40 -3.81
C SER A 55 -10.27 7.06 -4.44
N THR A 56 -10.25 6.83 -5.76
CA THR A 56 -9.00 6.61 -6.50
C THR A 56 -8.06 7.83 -6.46
N ALA A 57 -8.58 9.01 -6.10
CA ALA A 57 -7.79 10.23 -5.92
C ALA A 57 -7.02 10.26 -4.58
N GLY A 58 -7.29 9.32 -3.67
CA GLY A 58 -6.68 9.31 -2.34
C GLY A 58 -7.29 10.36 -1.41
N ASP A 59 -6.49 10.80 -0.45
CA ASP A 59 -6.81 11.81 0.57
C ASP A 59 -8.00 11.45 1.49
N GLU A 60 -8.30 10.16 1.62
CA GLU A 60 -9.33 9.67 2.54
C GLU A 60 -8.72 9.03 3.78
N ASP A 61 -9.40 9.21 4.91
CA ASP A 61 -8.94 8.71 6.20
C ASP A 61 -8.67 7.20 6.16
N LEU A 62 -7.49 6.82 6.66
CA LEU A 62 -7.04 5.45 6.84
C LEU A 62 -6.55 5.28 8.28
N VAL A 63 -7.18 4.37 9.01
CA VAL A 63 -6.92 4.12 10.42
C VAL A 63 -6.45 2.69 10.59
N LEU A 64 -5.28 2.53 11.19
CA LEU A 64 -4.72 1.23 11.54
C LEU A 64 -4.84 1.02 13.05
N VAL A 65 -5.39 -0.11 13.45
CA VAL A 65 -5.43 -0.57 14.85
C VAL A 65 -4.62 -1.85 14.98
N GLY A 66 -3.87 -1.97 16.06
CA GLY A 66 -2.91 -3.05 16.22
C GLY A 66 -2.30 -3.13 17.61
N THR A 67 -1.16 -3.81 17.69
CA THR A 67 -0.35 -3.89 18.91
C THR A 67 1.11 -3.57 18.62
N ASN A 68 1.86 -3.21 19.67
CA ASN A 68 3.28 -2.85 19.63
C ASN A 68 3.62 -1.71 18.65
N PHE A 69 2.66 -0.81 18.40
CA PHE A 69 2.97 0.43 17.69
C PHE A 69 3.87 1.34 18.54
N PRO A 70 4.65 2.24 17.91
CA PRO A 70 5.56 3.12 18.63
C PRO A 70 4.85 4.01 19.65
N PRO A 71 5.56 4.55 20.66
CA PRO A 71 5.08 5.69 21.43
C PRO A 71 4.85 6.92 20.53
N VAL A 72 3.89 7.76 20.92
CA VAL A 72 3.65 9.05 20.27
C VAL A 72 4.84 9.99 20.48
N GLY A 73 5.35 10.61 19.41
CA GLY A 73 6.22 11.79 19.46
C GLY A 73 7.73 11.56 19.62
N ASP A 74 8.16 10.38 20.06
CA ASP A 74 9.58 10.10 20.35
C ASP A 74 10.34 9.47 19.16
N LEU A 75 9.63 9.11 18.09
CA LEU A 75 10.16 8.28 17.00
C LEU A 75 9.70 8.81 15.64
N PRO A 76 10.42 8.48 14.55
CA PRO A 76 10.00 8.87 13.20
C PRO A 76 8.58 8.39 12.89
N ASP A 77 7.87 9.18 12.09
CA ASP A 77 6.54 8.83 11.63
C ASP A 77 6.53 7.45 10.93
N PRO A 78 5.52 6.61 11.19
CA PRO A 78 5.40 5.31 10.53
C PRO A 78 5.20 5.47 9.03
N VAL A 79 5.70 4.53 8.23
CA VAL A 79 5.39 4.50 6.78
C VAL A 79 4.42 3.36 6.54
N VAL A 80 3.21 3.69 6.09
CA VAL A 80 2.21 2.69 5.72
C VAL A 80 2.20 2.55 4.20
N ARG A 81 2.42 1.33 3.72
CA ARG A 81 2.37 0.97 2.30
C ARG A 81 1.20 0.04 2.05
N PHE A 82 0.59 0.07 0.88
CA PHE A 82 -0.44 -0.91 0.53
C PHE A 82 -0.47 -1.18 -0.97
N GLY A 83 -0.92 -2.37 -1.37
CA GLY A 83 -0.77 -2.87 -2.75
C GLY A 83 -1.16 -4.34 -2.90
N PRO A 84 -1.09 -4.91 -4.11
CA PRO A 84 -1.45 -6.30 -4.36
C PRO A 84 -0.39 -7.28 -3.84
N SER A 85 0.87 -6.84 -3.74
CA SER A 85 1.97 -7.62 -3.17
C SER A 85 3.05 -6.70 -2.60
N PRO A 86 3.86 -7.17 -1.65
CA PRO A 86 4.90 -6.34 -1.03
C PRO A 86 6.03 -5.95 -2.00
N SER A 87 6.21 -6.68 -3.10
CA SER A 87 7.23 -6.45 -4.13
C SER A 87 6.69 -5.88 -5.44
N GLY A 88 5.39 -5.58 -5.51
CA GLY A 88 4.71 -5.07 -6.70
C GLY A 88 4.49 -3.56 -6.63
N ASP A 89 3.50 -3.07 -7.40
CA ASP A 89 3.05 -1.68 -7.32
C ASP A 89 2.49 -1.40 -5.91
N VAL A 90 3.14 -0.50 -5.19
CA VAL A 90 2.79 -0.16 -3.82
C VAL A 90 2.51 1.32 -3.69
N TYR A 91 1.37 1.63 -3.10
CA TYR A 91 0.96 2.96 -2.70
C TYR A 91 1.52 3.26 -1.31
N VAL A 92 1.86 4.53 -1.06
CA VAL A 92 2.35 4.99 0.25
C VAL A 92 1.34 5.96 0.83
N ALA A 93 0.74 5.59 1.96
CA ALA A 93 -0.19 6.45 2.67
C ALA A 93 0.52 7.71 3.19
N GLN A 94 -0.23 8.81 3.28
CA GLN A 94 0.32 10.12 3.58
C GLN A 94 0.01 10.53 5.03
N GLY A 95 0.87 11.38 5.59
CA GLY A 95 0.63 11.99 6.92
C GLY A 95 0.46 10.99 8.06
N CYS A 96 1.06 9.81 7.95
CA CYS A 96 0.93 8.74 8.93
C CYS A 96 1.51 9.17 10.28
N ARG A 97 0.71 9.09 11.35
CA ARG A 97 1.14 9.38 12.70
C ARG A 97 0.56 8.38 13.70
N VAL A 98 1.33 8.06 14.72
CA VAL A 98 0.79 7.34 15.88
C VAL A 98 -0.11 8.29 16.66
N THR A 99 -1.35 7.90 16.92
CA THR A 99 -2.30 8.68 17.73
C THR A 99 -2.57 8.06 19.09
N VAL A 100 -2.34 6.75 19.25
CA VAL A 100 -2.35 6.06 20.54
C VAL A 100 -1.15 5.13 20.62
N SER A 101 -0.26 5.41 21.57
CA SER A 101 0.94 4.61 21.83
C SER A 101 0.59 3.13 21.94
N GLY A 102 1.28 2.28 21.18
CA GLY A 102 1.07 0.85 21.21
C GLY A 102 -0.14 0.33 20.42
N ALA A 103 -1.04 1.19 19.91
CA ALA A 103 -2.35 0.72 19.45
C ALA A 103 -2.92 1.34 18.16
N ARG A 104 -2.67 2.63 17.86
CA ARG A 104 -3.38 3.31 16.76
C ARG A 104 -2.48 4.21 15.93
N ILE A 105 -2.61 4.09 14.61
CA ILE A 105 -2.00 4.96 13.59
C ILE A 105 -3.10 5.54 12.71
N GLU A 106 -2.98 6.82 12.36
CA GLU A 106 -3.88 7.50 11.44
C GLU A 106 -3.09 8.13 10.29
N CYS A 107 -3.61 7.98 9.08
CA CYS A 107 -3.05 8.47 7.83
C CYS A 107 -4.16 8.78 6.82
N THR A 108 -3.79 9.23 5.63
CA THR A 108 -4.67 9.32 4.47
C THR A 108 -4.19 8.41 3.34
N THR A 109 -5.11 7.89 2.54
CA THR A 109 -4.78 7.08 1.37
C THR A 109 -4.00 7.88 0.33
N ALA A 110 -3.08 7.23 -0.37
CA ALA A 110 -2.50 7.77 -1.60
C ALA A 110 -3.52 7.70 -2.75
N GLU A 111 -3.23 8.34 -3.88
CA GLU A 111 -3.93 8.01 -5.13
C GLU A 111 -3.64 6.56 -5.55
N GLY A 112 -4.61 5.86 -6.16
CA GLY A 112 -4.41 4.48 -6.58
C GLY A 112 -5.64 3.77 -7.12
N VAL A 113 -5.45 2.49 -7.45
CA VAL A 113 -6.49 1.56 -7.92
C VAL A 113 -6.30 0.18 -7.32
N GLY A 114 -7.33 -0.66 -7.47
CA GLY A 114 -7.34 -2.05 -7.05
C GLY A 114 -8.20 -2.31 -5.82
N ALA A 115 -8.44 -3.59 -5.57
CA ALA A 115 -9.23 -4.08 -4.45
C ALA A 115 -8.45 -5.12 -3.66
N GLU A 116 -8.84 -5.31 -2.40
CA GLU A 116 -8.20 -6.26 -1.48
C GLU A 116 -6.68 -6.07 -1.36
N LEU A 117 -6.25 -4.81 -1.33
CA LEU A 117 -4.83 -4.47 -1.21
C LEU A 117 -4.34 -4.84 0.20
N GLY A 118 -3.23 -5.55 0.25
CA GLY A 118 -2.50 -5.82 1.48
C GLY A 118 -1.86 -4.55 2.00
N VAL A 119 -1.77 -4.41 3.32
CA VAL A 119 -1.18 -3.25 4.01
C VAL A 119 0.12 -3.70 4.68
N TRP A 120 1.16 -2.88 4.61
CA TRP A 120 2.45 -3.10 5.26
C TRP A 120 2.84 -1.87 6.07
N LEU A 121 3.30 -2.10 7.30
CA LEU A 121 3.71 -1.04 8.22
C LEU A 121 5.22 -1.09 8.41
N ALA A 122 5.86 0.04 8.11
CA ALA A 122 7.24 0.35 8.44
C ALA A 122 7.28 1.26 9.66
N VAL A 123 8.24 1.02 10.53
CA VAL A 123 8.47 1.79 11.74
C VAL A 123 9.98 1.99 11.84
N ASP A 124 10.42 3.22 12.14
CA ASP A 124 11.85 3.61 12.29
C ASP A 124 12.66 3.90 11.02
N GLY A 125 12.01 4.30 9.91
CA GLY A 125 12.72 4.49 8.63
C GLY A 125 13.32 3.20 8.06
N VAL A 126 13.00 2.07 8.70
CA VAL A 126 13.37 0.74 8.29
C VAL A 126 12.36 0.29 7.25
N ASP A 127 12.78 0.18 5.99
CA ASP A 127 11.92 -0.40 4.96
C ASP A 127 11.57 -1.85 5.38
N PRO A 128 10.27 -2.19 5.51
CA PRO A 128 9.83 -3.56 5.83
C PRO A 128 10.38 -4.59 4.84
N LEU A 129 10.79 -4.16 3.64
CA LEU A 129 11.45 -4.99 2.63
C LEU A 129 12.96 -5.19 2.87
N ALA A 130 13.65 -4.23 3.50
CA ALA A 130 15.11 -4.21 3.59
C ALA A 130 15.68 -4.77 4.91
N ALA A 131 15.02 -4.57 6.06
CA ALA A 131 15.62 -4.95 7.35
C ALA A 131 15.33 -6.36 7.83
N TRP A 132 14.53 -7.12 7.09
CA TRP A 132 14.15 -8.48 7.47
C TRP A 132 14.86 -9.56 6.64
N GLY A 133 15.98 -9.23 5.99
CA GLY A 133 16.81 -10.20 5.28
C GLY A 133 16.31 -10.62 3.91
N GLY A 134 15.61 -9.74 3.19
CA GLY A 134 15.20 -9.97 1.80
C GLY A 134 14.06 -10.98 1.60
N ALA A 135 13.52 -11.53 2.69
CA ALA A 135 12.20 -12.12 2.76
C ALA A 135 11.49 -11.42 3.93
N PRO A 136 10.15 -11.26 3.92
CA PRO A 136 9.44 -10.88 5.13
C PRO A 136 9.72 -11.97 6.17
N ALA A 137 10.73 -11.78 7.02
CA ALA A 137 10.88 -12.56 8.24
C ALA A 137 9.76 -12.11 9.18
N ALA A 138 8.57 -12.61 8.85
CA ALA A 138 7.38 -12.69 9.64
C ALA A 138 6.97 -11.41 10.36
N LEU A 139 6.40 -10.46 9.62
CA LEU A 139 5.01 -10.16 9.97
C LEU A 139 4.21 -11.37 9.45
N PRO A 140 3.55 -12.17 10.32
CA PRO A 140 2.80 -13.34 9.87
C PRO A 140 1.92 -12.93 8.69
N ALA A 141 1.84 -13.72 7.62
CA ALA A 141 0.94 -13.44 6.50
C ALA A 141 -0.54 -13.28 6.95
N ALA A 142 -0.86 -13.77 8.16
CA ALA A 142 -2.12 -13.57 8.86
C ALA A 142 -2.30 -12.18 9.54
N SER A 143 -1.33 -11.28 9.46
CA SER A 143 -1.31 -9.96 10.13
C SER A 143 -1.64 -8.80 9.20
N PHE A 144 -1.99 -9.10 7.96
CA PHE A 144 -2.29 -8.09 6.97
C PHE A 144 -3.71 -8.33 6.47
N PRO A 145 -4.68 -7.53 6.94
CA PRO A 145 -6.01 -7.63 6.38
C PRO A 145 -5.92 -7.08 4.95
N LYS A 146 -6.42 -7.86 3.97
CA LYS A 146 -6.79 -7.34 2.65
C LYS A 146 -7.90 -6.32 2.87
N ALA A 147 -7.53 -5.06 3.03
CA ALA A 147 -8.41 -4.11 3.72
C ALA A 147 -8.49 -2.74 3.08
N VAL A 148 -7.65 -2.45 2.09
CA VAL A 148 -7.78 -1.24 1.28
C VAL A 148 -8.31 -1.63 -0.08
N SER A 149 -9.45 -1.06 -0.47
CA SER A 149 -10.02 -1.25 -1.80
C SER A 149 -10.52 0.08 -2.31
N TYR A 150 -10.09 0.47 -3.50
CA TYR A 150 -10.64 1.63 -4.19
C TYR A 150 -11.97 1.30 -4.86
N HIS A 151 -12.73 2.33 -5.23
CA HIS A 151 -13.92 2.16 -6.05
C HIS A 151 -13.59 1.46 -7.39
N PRO A 152 -14.46 0.54 -7.85
CA PRO A 152 -14.29 -0.09 -9.15
C PRO A 152 -14.43 0.94 -10.30
N PRO A 153 -13.73 0.72 -11.43
CA PRO A 153 -13.86 1.57 -12.61
C PRO A 153 -15.28 1.50 -13.19
N VAL A 154 -15.79 2.63 -13.68
CA VAL A 154 -17.10 2.73 -14.33
C VAL A 154 -16.94 3.41 -15.67
N VAL A 155 -17.30 2.74 -16.76
CA VAL A 155 -17.34 3.34 -18.10
C VAL A 155 -18.67 4.06 -18.30
N THR A 156 -18.63 5.33 -18.71
CA THR A 156 -19.84 6.13 -19.00
C THR A 156 -20.00 6.41 -20.49
N GLY A 157 -18.95 6.29 -21.28
CA GLY A 157 -19.00 6.50 -22.72
C GLY A 157 -17.68 6.18 -23.39
N TYR A 158 -17.69 6.20 -24.71
CA TYR A 158 -16.49 6.06 -25.52
C TYR A 158 -16.67 6.81 -26.85
N GLU A 159 -15.58 7.34 -27.39
CA GLU A 159 -15.57 8.07 -28.66
C GLU A 159 -14.26 7.85 -29.43
N GLY A 160 -14.12 8.51 -30.58
CA GLY A 160 -12.94 8.43 -31.43
C GLY A 160 -13.14 7.61 -32.70
N PRO A 161 -12.18 7.65 -33.64
CA PRO A 161 -12.30 6.98 -34.93
C PRO A 161 -12.47 5.45 -34.81
N GLY A 162 -11.88 4.85 -33.77
CA GLY A 162 -12.01 3.42 -33.48
C GLY A 162 -13.38 2.99 -32.93
N ALA A 163 -14.24 3.94 -32.52
CA ALA A 163 -15.50 3.64 -31.84
C ALA A 163 -16.63 3.19 -32.80
N SER A 164 -16.52 3.52 -34.10
CA SER A 164 -17.52 3.19 -35.11
C SER A 164 -16.90 2.96 -36.48
N GLU A 165 -17.31 1.90 -37.18
CA GLU A 165 -16.85 1.58 -38.55
C GLU A 165 -15.31 1.58 -38.70
N ALA A 166 -14.63 1.14 -37.64
CA ALA A 166 -13.17 1.12 -37.62
C ALA A 166 -12.58 0.12 -38.61
N SER A 167 -11.40 0.43 -39.16
CA SER A 167 -10.66 -0.51 -40.00
C SER A 167 -10.42 -1.83 -39.26
N THR A 168 -10.72 -2.95 -39.92
CA THR A 168 -10.47 -4.30 -39.38
C THR A 168 -8.98 -4.62 -39.22
N VAL A 169 -8.10 -3.84 -39.86
CA VAL A 169 -6.64 -3.94 -39.73
C VAL A 169 -6.15 -3.18 -38.47
N GLY A 170 -6.97 -2.29 -37.90
CA GLY A 170 -6.58 -1.40 -36.81
C GLY A 170 -5.55 -0.35 -37.25
N GLY A 171 -4.83 0.23 -36.29
CA GLY A 171 -3.74 1.19 -36.51
C GLY A 171 -3.80 2.39 -35.57
N ALA A 172 -2.75 3.22 -35.60
CA ALA A 172 -2.61 4.38 -34.72
C ALA A 172 -3.72 5.44 -34.90
N ASP A 173 -4.32 5.52 -36.08
CA ASP A 173 -5.42 6.45 -36.37
C ASP A 173 -6.79 5.96 -35.87
N TRP A 174 -6.90 4.69 -35.46
CA TRP A 174 -8.14 4.03 -35.02
C TRP A 174 -8.16 3.87 -33.50
N TYR A 175 -8.10 4.98 -32.76
CA TYR A 175 -8.14 4.98 -31.30
C TYR A 175 -9.57 5.08 -30.76
N VAL A 176 -9.76 4.61 -29.53
CA VAL A 176 -10.99 4.76 -28.74
C VAL A 176 -10.63 5.47 -27.44
N ASP A 177 -11.23 6.63 -27.24
CA ASP A 177 -11.16 7.35 -25.98
C ASP A 177 -12.33 6.91 -25.11
N VAL A 178 -12.01 6.22 -24.01
CA VAL A 178 -13.00 5.73 -23.04
C VAL A 178 -13.14 6.77 -21.93
N THR A 179 -14.38 7.17 -21.64
CA THR A 179 -14.72 8.09 -20.56
C THR A 179 -15.43 7.34 -19.44
N GLY A 180 -15.23 7.78 -18.21
CA GLY A 180 -15.68 7.05 -17.04
C GLY A 180 -15.00 7.50 -15.75
N ARG A 181 -15.37 6.86 -14.64
CA ARG A 181 -14.90 7.21 -13.30
C ARG A 181 -14.00 6.13 -12.72
N ASN A 182 -13.18 6.53 -11.75
CA ASN A 182 -12.34 5.63 -10.95
C ASN A 182 -11.30 4.86 -11.77
N PHE A 183 -10.78 5.45 -12.84
CA PHE A 183 -9.71 4.84 -13.66
C PHE A 183 -8.32 4.96 -13.01
N GLY A 184 -8.20 5.68 -11.89
CA GLY A 184 -6.92 5.82 -11.21
C GLY A 184 -6.05 6.98 -11.70
N PRO A 185 -4.84 7.09 -11.13
CA PRO A 185 -3.87 8.11 -11.50
C PRO A 185 -3.21 7.85 -12.87
N VAL A 186 -2.70 8.91 -13.49
CA VAL A 186 -1.95 8.83 -14.76
C VAL A 186 -0.61 8.13 -14.54
N GLY A 187 -0.23 7.22 -15.45
CA GLY A 187 1.13 6.66 -15.51
C GLY A 187 1.42 5.47 -14.58
N HIS A 188 0.46 5.00 -13.78
CA HIS A 188 0.65 3.88 -12.84
C HIS A 188 0.15 2.51 -13.32
N GLY A 189 0.05 2.29 -14.64
CA GLY A 189 -0.47 1.01 -15.15
C GLY A 189 -1.91 0.72 -14.70
N ALA A 190 -2.68 1.75 -14.33
CA ALA A 190 -3.99 1.63 -13.71
C ALA A 190 -5.06 0.94 -14.58
N VAL A 191 -4.76 0.73 -15.87
CA VAL A 191 -5.59 0.01 -16.81
C VAL A 191 -4.84 -1.25 -17.23
N ASP A 192 -5.23 -2.39 -16.63
CA ASP A 192 -4.66 -3.70 -16.96
C ASP A 192 -5.03 -4.13 -18.38
N SER A 193 -6.28 -3.91 -18.78
CA SER A 193 -6.77 -4.18 -20.14
C SER A 193 -8.05 -3.41 -20.43
N VAL A 194 -8.28 -3.13 -21.72
CA VAL A 194 -9.59 -2.70 -22.24
C VAL A 194 -10.07 -3.77 -23.22
N THR A 195 -11.21 -4.38 -22.90
CA THR A 195 -11.78 -5.48 -23.68
C THR A 195 -12.98 -5.02 -24.47
N TYR A 196 -12.97 -5.30 -25.78
CA TYR A 196 -14.15 -5.21 -26.64
C TYR A 196 -14.83 -6.56 -26.69
N ALA A 197 -16.12 -6.60 -26.35
CA ALA A 197 -16.88 -7.82 -26.23
C ALA A 197 -18.26 -7.67 -26.86
N LYS A 198 -18.74 -8.71 -27.55
CA LYS A 198 -20.14 -8.75 -27.96
C LYS A 198 -21.03 -8.90 -26.74
N PRO A 199 -22.19 -8.22 -26.68
CA PRO A 199 -23.16 -8.43 -25.61
C PRO A 199 -23.44 -9.93 -25.43
N ALA A 200 -23.48 -10.38 -24.19
CA ALA A 200 -23.88 -11.74 -23.89
C ALA A 200 -25.26 -11.99 -24.50
N ILE A 201 -25.33 -12.97 -25.40
CA ILE A 201 -26.56 -13.34 -26.11
C ILE A 201 -27.62 -13.95 -25.16
N ALA A 202 -27.22 -14.30 -23.93
CA ALA A 202 -28.07 -14.68 -22.81
C ALA A 202 -27.37 -14.38 -21.46
N ALA A 203 -28.15 -14.10 -20.41
CA ALA A 203 -27.63 -13.89 -19.05
C ALA A 203 -26.82 -15.12 -18.57
N GLY A 204 -25.57 -14.90 -18.16
CA GLY A 204 -24.68 -15.97 -17.70
C GLY A 204 -23.80 -16.63 -18.77
N THR A 205 -23.74 -16.08 -19.98
CA THR A 205 -22.75 -16.50 -21.00
C THR A 205 -21.60 -15.48 -21.05
N GLU A 206 -20.36 -15.97 -21.04
CA GLU A 206 -19.16 -15.13 -21.25
C GLU A 206 -19.32 -14.30 -22.55
N PRO A 207 -19.05 -12.98 -22.53
CA PRO A 207 -19.12 -12.15 -23.72
C PRO A 207 -18.20 -12.71 -24.82
N GLY A 208 -18.79 -13.05 -25.97
CA GLY A 208 -18.06 -13.67 -27.07
C GLY A 208 -17.15 -12.68 -27.81
N VAL A 209 -15.90 -13.09 -27.98
CA VAL A 209 -14.75 -12.40 -28.61
C VAL A 209 -14.19 -11.26 -27.76
N ILE A 210 -12.92 -11.41 -27.36
CA ILE A 210 -12.12 -10.47 -26.56
C ILE A 210 -11.08 -9.87 -27.51
N PHE A 211 -11.15 -8.57 -27.79
CA PHE A 211 -10.01 -7.82 -28.31
C PHE A 211 -9.44 -6.99 -27.17
N GLU A 212 -8.14 -7.12 -26.91
CA GLU A 212 -7.44 -6.33 -25.90
C GLU A 212 -6.77 -5.14 -26.57
N ALA A 213 -7.03 -3.94 -26.06
CA ALA A 213 -6.29 -2.74 -26.41
C ALA A 213 -5.42 -2.31 -25.23
N ALA A 214 -4.16 -1.95 -25.52
CA ALA A 214 -3.29 -1.29 -24.56
C ALA A 214 -3.74 0.18 -24.46
N CYS A 215 -4.52 0.49 -23.43
CA CYS A 215 -4.97 1.85 -23.12
C CYS A 215 -4.16 2.40 -21.95
N THR A 216 -4.00 3.73 -21.92
CA THR A 216 -3.37 4.44 -20.81
C THR A 216 -4.30 5.52 -20.33
N VAL A 217 -4.35 5.74 -19.02
CA VAL A 217 -5.09 6.84 -18.41
C VAL A 217 -4.46 8.16 -18.85
N ARG A 218 -5.24 9.04 -19.49
CA ARG A 218 -4.80 10.38 -19.93
C ARG A 218 -5.20 11.48 -18.96
N ASP A 219 -6.36 11.34 -18.33
CA ASP A 219 -6.88 12.23 -17.30
C ASP A 219 -7.07 11.47 -15.99
N ALA A 220 -6.45 11.95 -14.91
CA ALA A 220 -6.46 11.25 -13.63
C ALA A 220 -7.88 11.15 -13.06
N HIS A 221 -8.23 9.97 -12.53
CA HIS A 221 -9.46 9.67 -11.77
C HIS A 221 -10.79 9.87 -12.51
N THR A 222 -10.79 10.39 -13.73
CA THR A 222 -11.93 11.06 -14.36
C THR A 222 -12.14 10.65 -15.81
N ARG A 223 -13.34 10.88 -16.38
CA ARG A 223 -14.47 11.76 -15.97
C ARG A 223 -15.84 11.07 -15.92
#